data_AF-A0A496XDI6-F1
#
_entry.id   AF-A0A496XDI6-F1
#
_cell.length_a   1.000
_cell.length_b   1.000
_cell.length_c   1.000
_cell.angle_alpha   90.00
_cell.angle_beta   90.00
_cell.angle_gamma   90.00
#
_symmetry.space_group_name_H-M   'P 1'
#
loop_
_entity.id
_entity.type
_entity.pdbx_description
1 polymer ?
#
loop_
_entity_poly.entity_id
_entity_poly.type
_entity_poly.pdbx_seq_one_letter_code
_entity_poly.pdbx_strand_id
1 'polypeptide(L)'
;MSFKYEAQLIEEKFNTAWGNTTPIEWDNVDYNPTAGTSYVKFTIVNGNSTIAGIGGSSNMHRIRGLISINVFTALNTGSRSGR
;
A
#
# COMPACT_ATOMS: atom_id res chain seq x y z
N MET A 1 -18.71 -0.12 2.55
CA MET A 1 -17.44 -0.04 1.80
C MET A 1 -16.92 -1.47 1.65
N SER A 2 -16.41 -1.86 0.47
CA SER A 2 -15.78 -3.18 0.29
C SER A 2 -14.26 -3.03 0.27
N PHE A 3 -13.53 -4.08 0.65
CA PHE A 3 -12.05 -4.08 0.62
C PHE A 3 -11.49 -3.73 -0.76
N LYS A 4 -12.16 -4.16 -1.83
CA LYS A 4 -11.76 -3.84 -3.20
C LYS A 4 -11.83 -2.34 -3.49
N TYR A 5 -12.91 -1.69 -3.06
CA TYR A 5 -13.08 -0.25 -3.30
C TYR A 5 -12.11 0.59 -2.45
N GLU A 6 -11.86 0.17 -1.20
CA GLU A 6 -10.86 0.81 -0.34
C GLU A 6 -9.45 0.68 -0.91
N ALA A 7 -9.07 -0.52 -1.39
CA ALA A 7 -7.77 -0.74 -2.03
C ALA A 7 -7.59 0.16 -3.26
N GLN A 8 -8.60 0.24 -4.14
CA GLN A 8 -8.54 1.10 -5.32
C GLN A 8 -8.35 2.58 -4.98
N LEU A 9 -9.07 3.10 -3.97
CA LEU A 9 -8.90 4.49 -3.54
C LEU A 9 -7.52 4.76 -2.94
N ILE A 10 -6.98 3.79 -2.20
CA ILE A 10 -5.63 3.90 -1.61
C ILE A 10 -4.57 3.87 -2.71
N GLU A 11 -4.67 2.96 -3.67
CA GLU A 11 -3.77 2.85 -4.82
C GLU A 11 -3.82 4.09 -5.70
N GLU A 12 -5.02 4.61 -6.01
CA GLU A 12 -5.21 5.84 -6.78
C GLU A 12 -4.56 7.03 -6.09
N LYS A 13 -4.75 7.15 -4.77
CA LYS A 13 -4.14 8.21 -3.97
C LYS A 13 -2.61 8.11 -3.95
N PHE A 14 -2.07 6.90 -3.81
CA PHE A 14 -0.62 6.68 -3.84
C PHE A 14 -0.04 6.99 -5.22
N ASN A 15 -0.68 6.51 -6.29
CA ASN A 15 -0.27 6.78 -7.66
C ASN A 15 -0.32 8.27 -8.01
N THR A 16 -1.34 8.99 -7.54
CA THR A 16 -1.45 10.45 -7.74
C THR A 16 -0.31 11.20 -7.08
N ALA A 17 0.10 10.79 -5.88
CA ALA A 17 1.17 11.46 -5.13
C ALA A 17 2.58 11.05 -5.58
N TRP A 18 2.79 9.79 -5.95
CA TRP A 18 4.11 9.18 -6.14
C TRP A 18 4.38 8.63 -7.55
N GLY A 19 3.34 8.34 -8.33
CA GLY A 19 3.40 7.53 -9.56
C GLY A 19 4.34 8.03 -10.66
N ASN A 20 4.71 9.32 -10.63
CA ASN A 20 5.64 9.91 -11.60
C ASN A 20 7.11 9.87 -11.17
N THR A 21 7.43 9.34 -9.98
CA THR A 21 8.80 9.40 -9.42
C THR A 21 9.58 8.10 -9.61
N THR A 22 8.99 6.96 -9.25
CA THR A 22 9.59 5.64 -9.35
C THR A 22 8.55 4.63 -9.78
N PRO A 23 8.93 3.60 -10.58
CA PRO A 23 8.05 2.48 -10.87
C PRO A 23 7.51 1.83 -9.59
N ILE A 24 6.23 1.45 -9.61
CA ILE A 24 5.54 0.84 -8.48
C ILE A 24 5.17 -0.61 -8.84
N GLU A 25 5.62 -1.55 -8.02
CA GLU A 25 5.14 -2.92 -7.97
C GLU A 25 3.85 -2.94 -7.14
N TRP A 26 2.72 -3.16 -7.83
CA TRP A 26 1.40 -3.28 -7.22
C TRP A 26 1.12 -4.72 -6.81
N ASP A 27 0.24 -4.89 -5.82
CA ASP A 27 -0.19 -6.21 -5.40
C ASP A 27 -0.98 -6.90 -6.52
N ASN A 28 -0.66 -8.17 -6.78
CA ASN A 28 -1.23 -8.98 -7.88
C ASN A 28 -1.05 -8.42 -9.31
N VAL A 29 -0.08 -7.52 -9.54
CA VAL A 29 0.32 -7.10 -10.88
C VAL A 29 1.72 -7.60 -11.15
N ASP A 30 1.89 -8.35 -12.25
CA ASP A 30 3.22 -8.80 -12.66
C ASP A 30 4.13 -7.59 -12.88
N TYR A 31 5.23 -7.58 -12.14
CA TYR A 31 6.26 -6.58 -12.23
C TYR A 31 7.62 -7.26 -12.18
N ASN A 32 8.41 -7.08 -13.23
CA ASN A 32 9.76 -7.62 -13.30
C ASN A 32 10.77 -6.47 -13.16
N PRO A 33 11.35 -6.25 -11.97
CA PRO A 33 12.30 -5.17 -11.75
C PRO A 33 13.55 -5.38 -12.62
N THR A 34 14.04 -4.30 -13.22
CA THR A 34 15.33 -4.34 -13.91
C THR A 34 16.44 -4.33 -12.86
N ALA A 35 17.43 -5.21 -13.01
CA ALA A 35 18.54 -5.28 -12.06
C ALA A 35 19.24 -3.92 -11.96
N GLY A 36 19.39 -3.42 -10.72
CA GLY A 36 20.04 -2.14 -10.46
C GLY A 36 19.15 -0.90 -10.61
N THR A 37 17.85 -1.04 -10.88
CA THR A 37 16.90 0.10 -10.90
C THR A 37 16.17 0.27 -9.58
N SER A 38 15.84 1.51 -9.23
CA SER A 38 15.01 1.83 -8.07
C SER A 38 13.54 1.56 -8.38
N TYR A 39 12.81 0.97 -7.44
CA TYR A 39 11.37 0.74 -7.53
C TYR A 39 10.75 0.69 -6.14
N VAL A 40 9.43 0.84 -6.07
CA VAL A 40 8.68 0.77 -4.81
C VAL A 40 7.71 -0.40 -4.86
N LYS A 41 7.69 -1.22 -3.81
CA LYS A 41 6.67 -2.26 -3.64
C LYS A 41 5.59 -1.78 -2.69
N PHE A 42 4.35 -1.81 -3.17
CA PHE A 42 3.18 -1.35 -2.45
C PHE A 42 2.27 -2.52 -2.11
N THR A 43 1.95 -2.71 -0.83
CA THR A 43 1.12 -3.84 -0.38
C THR A 43 0.09 -3.36 0.64
N ILE A 44 -1.18 -3.68 0.40
CA ILE A 44 -2.30 -3.38 1.31
C ILE A 44 -2.73 -4.67 2.01
N VAL A 45 -2.52 -4.73 3.32
CA VAL A 45 -2.98 -5.84 4.16
C VAL A 45 -4.23 -5.38 4.91
N ASN A 46 -5.39 -5.80 4.44
CA ASN A 46 -6.66 -5.52 5.12
C ASN A 46 -6.77 -6.38 6.37
N GLY A 47 -7.14 -5.78 7.51
CA GLY A 47 -7.43 -6.53 8.74
C GLY A 47 -8.91 -6.78 8.92
N ASN A 48 -9.23 -7.83 9.68
CA ASN A 48 -10.62 -8.17 9.99
C ASN A 48 -11.21 -7.18 11.00
N SER A 49 -12.43 -6.67 10.74
CA SER A 49 -13.16 -5.90 11.75
C SER A 49 -13.86 -6.83 12.73
N THR A 50 -13.73 -6.54 14.03
CA THR A 50 -14.58 -7.12 15.07
C THR A 50 -15.72 -6.14 15.38
N ILE A 51 -16.95 -6.66 15.42
CA ILE A 51 -18.11 -5.88 15.87
C ILE A 51 -18.01 -5.78 17.39
N ALA A 52 -17.63 -4.61 17.91
CA ALA A 52 -17.72 -4.30 19.33
C ALA A 52 -18.97 -3.43 19.55
N GLY A 53 -20.09 -4.06 19.92
CA GLY A 53 -21.32 -3.34 20.22
C GLY A 53 -22.20 -4.10 21.21
N ILE A 54 -22.33 -3.56 22.43
CA ILE A 54 -23.46 -3.84 23.32
C ILE A 54 -24.46 -2.68 23.11
N GLY A 55 -25.57 -2.95 22.40
CA GLY A 55 -26.85 -2.25 22.56
C GLY A 55 -27.02 -0.82 22.02
N GLY A 56 -26.15 -0.28 21.15
CA GLY A 56 -26.33 1.04 20.54
C GLY A 56 -26.78 0.97 19.07
N SER A 57 -27.67 1.87 18.63
CA SER A 57 -28.18 1.97 17.24
C SER A 57 -27.13 2.35 16.18
N SER A 58 -25.86 2.53 16.57
CA SER A 58 -24.75 2.81 15.69
C SER A 58 -23.70 1.69 15.83
N ASN A 59 -23.74 0.72 14.91
CA ASN A 59 -22.71 -0.29 14.79
C ASN A 59 -21.45 0.36 14.24
N MET A 60 -20.49 0.67 15.12
CA MET A 60 -19.21 1.24 14.71
C MET A 60 -18.31 0.13 14.13
N HIS A 61 -18.22 0.05 12.80
CA HIS A 61 -17.27 -0.83 12.11
C HIS A 61 -15.91 -0.12 11.98
N ARG A 62 -14.93 -0.49 12.82
CA ARG A 62 -13.53 -0.08 12.63
C ARG A 62 -12.77 -1.20 11.93
N ILE A 63 -12.42 -1.00 10.66
CA ILE A 63 -11.50 -1.86 9.91
C ILE A 63 -10.10 -1.28 10.10
N ARG A 64 -9.22 -2.01 10.80
CA ARG A 64 -7.81 -1.65 10.91
C ARG A 64 -7.05 -2.47 9.87
N GLY A 65 -6.33 -1.82 8.98
CA GLY A 65 -5.42 -2.44 8.02
C GLY A 65 -3.99 -1.96 8.21
N LEU A 66 -3.06 -2.60 7.52
CA LEU A 66 -1.66 -2.21 7.41
C LEU A 66 -1.35 -1.91 5.94
N ILE A 67 -0.73 -0.78 5.68
CA ILE A 67 -0.15 -0.46 4.36
C ILE A 67 1.36 -0.59 4.51
N SER A 68 1.99 -1.44 3.70
CA SER A 68 3.44 -1.62 3.67
C SER A 68 4.00 -1.05 2.38
N ILE A 69 5.00 -0.19 2.50
CA ILE A 69 5.71 0.42 1.38
C ILE A 69 7.19 0.08 1.54
N ASN A 70 7.74 -0.68 0.59
CA ASN A 70 9.16 -1.02 0.56
C ASN A 70 9.83 -0.25 -0.58
N VAL A 71 10.84 0.55 -0.26
CA VAL A 71 11.59 1.33 -1.25
C VAL A 71 12.89 0.62 -1.58
N PHE A 72 13.05 0.23 -2.83
CA PHE A 72 14.27 -0.37 -3.35
C PHE A 72 15.05 0.68 -4.13
N THR A 73 16.35 0.79 -3.85
CA THR A 73 17.25 1.76 -4.49
C THR A 73 18.24 1.06 -5.41
N ALA A 74 18.70 1.76 -6.44
CA ALA A 74 19.74 1.30 -7.33
C ALA A 74 21.02 0.85 -6.60
N LEU A 75 21.71 -0.13 -7.18
CA LEU A 75 22.96 -0.67 -6.63
C LEU A 75 24.00 0.45 -6.49
N ASN A 76 24.80 0.42 -5.42
CA ASN A 76 25.89 1.37 -5.16
C ASN A 76 25.48 2.84 -4.95
N THR A 77 24.19 3.15 -4.74
CA THR A 77 23.75 4.54 -4.48
C THR A 77 23.80 4.97 -3.01
N GLY A 78 24.26 4.09 -2.12
CA GLY A 78 24.32 4.31 -0.68
C GLY A 78 22.93 4.24 -0.01
N SER A 79 22.91 4.08 1.31
CA SER A 79 21.65 3.93 2.07
C SER A 79 20.83 5.22 2.22
N ARG A 80 21.39 6.35 1.80
CA ARG A 80 20.77 7.68 1.95
C ARG A 80 19.57 7.87 1.02
N SER A 81 19.55 7.21 -0.13
CA SER A 81 18.49 7.30 -1.13
C SER A 81 17.23 6.52 -0.74
N GLY A 82 17.31 5.60 0.23
CA GLY A 82 16.18 4.78 0.69
C GLY A 82 15.66 5.16 2.07
N ARG A 83 16.04 6.34 2.58
CA ARG A 83 15.72 6.82 3.93
C ARG A 83 14.69 7.93 3.92
#